data_AF-A0A4Q8B4W2-F1
#
_entry.id   AF-A0A4Q8B4W2-F1
#
_cell.length_a   1.000
_cell.length_b   1.000
_cell.length_c   1.000
_cell.angle_alpha   90.00
_cell.angle_beta   90.00
_cell.angle_gamma   90.00
#
_symmetry.space_group_name_H-M   'P 1'
#
loop_
_entity.id
_entity.type
_entity.pdbx_description
1 polymer ?
#
loop_
_entity_poly.entity_id
_entity_poly.type
_entity_poly.pdbx_seq_one_letter_code
_entity_poly.pdbx_strand_id
1 'polypeptide(L)'
;MEVRGRWWNGSWGRMARRDIWLLSDGRLWKVRGRHGGDGGLQVSYDFTDEGSARKMVDRMMKTSAGTWRDLTEAVQQEANRRRAH
;
A
#
# COMPACT_ATOMS: atom_id res chain seq x y z
N MET A 1 -6.63 11.04 -4.93
CA MET A 1 -5.85 10.09 -4.10
C MET A 1 -4.72 9.53 -4.95
N GLU A 2 -3.49 9.91 -4.67
CA GLU A 2 -2.28 9.41 -5.33
C GLU A 2 -1.63 8.33 -4.47
N VAL A 3 -1.02 7.34 -5.10
CA VAL A 3 -0.28 6.32 -4.36
C VAL A 3 1.07 6.91 -3.94
N ARG A 4 1.30 7.00 -2.64
CA ARG A 4 2.53 7.50 -2.02
C ARG A 4 3.52 6.39 -1.69
N GLY A 5 3.02 5.16 -1.54
CA GLY A 5 3.83 3.97 -1.31
C GLY A 5 3.08 2.68 -1.61
N ARG A 6 3.84 1.64 -1.95
CA ARG A 6 3.28 0.32 -2.24
C ARG A 6 4.23 -0.77 -1.81
N TRP A 7 3.68 -1.79 -1.17
CA TRP A 7 4.43 -2.97 -0.75
C TRP A 7 3.69 -4.21 -1.16
N TRP A 8 4.43 -5.21 -1.61
CA TRP A 8 3.88 -6.48 -2.07
C TRP A 8 4.71 -7.63 -1.51
N ASN A 9 4.04 -8.68 -1.02
CA ASN A 9 4.71 -9.77 -0.33
C ASN A 9 5.41 -10.79 -1.25
N GLY A 10 5.58 -10.48 -2.53
CA GLY A 10 6.26 -11.35 -3.50
C GLY A 10 5.47 -12.59 -3.92
N SER A 11 4.28 -12.82 -3.35
CA SER A 11 3.47 -14.00 -3.67
C SER A 11 2.49 -13.71 -4.80
N TRP A 12 2.48 -14.62 -5.78
CA TRP A 12 1.57 -14.61 -6.93
C TRP A 12 0.32 -15.47 -6.71
N GLY A 13 0.32 -16.30 -5.66
CA GLY A 13 -0.77 -17.25 -5.39
C GLY A 13 -2.05 -16.57 -4.92
N ARG A 14 -3.21 -17.04 -5.41
CA ARG A 14 -4.54 -16.49 -5.07
C ARG A 14 -4.87 -16.46 -3.58
N MET A 15 -4.30 -17.33 -2.75
CA MET A 15 -4.54 -17.31 -1.29
C MET A 15 -3.47 -16.52 -0.53
N ALA A 16 -2.24 -16.48 -1.05
CA ALA A 16 -1.08 -15.98 -0.33
C ALA A 16 -0.67 -14.56 -0.73
N ARG A 17 -1.18 -14.01 -1.85
CA ARG A 17 -0.87 -12.65 -2.29
C ARG A 17 -1.30 -11.62 -1.26
N ARG A 18 -0.40 -10.71 -0.92
CA ARG A 18 -0.71 -9.54 -0.07
C ARG A 18 -0.09 -8.30 -0.66
N ASP A 19 -0.87 -7.24 -0.69
CA ASP A 19 -0.45 -5.92 -1.14
C ASP A 19 -0.87 -4.90 -0.08
N ILE A 20 -0.03 -3.91 0.17
CA ILE A 20 -0.33 -2.74 0.99
C ILE A 20 -0.11 -1.51 0.11
N TRP A 21 -1.05 -0.58 0.15
CA TRP A 21 -0.95 0.72 -0.51
C TRP A 21 -1.11 1.83 0.51
N LEU A 22 -0.23 2.82 0.41
CA LEU A 22 -0.38 4.10 1.07
C LEU A 22 -0.81 5.13 0.02
N LEU A 23 -1.94 5.77 0.25
CA LEU A 23 -2.56 6.74 -0.64
C LEU A 23 -2.69 8.08 0.08
N SER A 24 -2.54 9.19 -0.65
CA SER A 24 -2.85 10.53 -0.14
C SER A 24 -3.31 11.47 -1.24
N ASP A 25 -4.20 12.40 -0.92
CA ASP A 25 -4.56 13.52 -1.78
C ASP A 25 -3.91 14.85 -1.34
N GLY A 26 -2.98 14.80 -0.38
CA GLY A 26 -2.32 15.96 0.20
C GLY A 26 -3.01 16.52 1.46
N ARG A 27 -4.22 16.07 1.80
CA ARG A 27 -4.92 16.44 3.04
C ARG A 27 -5.27 15.22 3.89
N LEU A 28 -5.67 14.14 3.22
CA LEU A 28 -6.02 12.87 3.85
C LEU A 28 -5.05 11.80 3.40
N TRP A 29 -4.95 10.79 4.26
CA TRP A 29 -4.13 9.61 4.06
C TRP A 29 -5.01 8.37 4.16
N LYS A 30 -4.77 7.40 3.29
CA LYS A 30 -5.50 6.14 3.28
C LYS A 30 -4.52 4.99 3.15
N VAL A 31 -4.61 4.03 4.06
CA VAL A 31 -3.87 2.78 4.00
C VAL A 31 -4.82 1.68 3.56
N ARG A 32 -4.48 0.98 2.49
CA ARG A 32 -5.26 -0.16 2.00
C ARG A 32 -4.42 -1.42 2.07
N GLY A 33 -4.95 -2.45 2.72
CA GLY A 33 -4.38 -3.79 2.73
C GLY A 33 -5.25 -4.73 1.90
N ARG A 34 -4.63 -5.59 1.10
CA ARG A 34 -5.27 -6.73 0.44
C ARG A 34 -4.64 -8.02 0.97
N HIS A 35 -5.51 -8.97 1.28
CA HIS A 35 -5.14 -10.35 1.60
C HIS A 35 -5.86 -11.30 0.64
N GLY A 36 -5.09 -12.05 -0.15
CA GLY A 36 -5.59 -12.92 -1.21
C GLY A 36 -5.66 -12.24 -2.58
N GLY A 37 -5.99 -13.04 -3.60
CA GLY A 37 -6.11 -12.69 -5.00
C GLY A 37 -7.53 -12.29 -5.36
N ASP A 38 -8.08 -12.88 -6.43
CA ASP A 38 -9.48 -12.67 -6.83
C ASP A 38 -10.43 -13.19 -5.74
N GLY A 39 -11.24 -12.31 -5.15
CA GLY A 39 -12.07 -12.59 -3.97
C GLY A 39 -11.41 -12.37 -2.60
N GLY A 40 -10.17 -11.88 -2.56
CA GLY A 40 -9.45 -11.61 -1.31
C GLY A 40 -10.06 -10.48 -0.46
N LEU A 41 -9.86 -10.55 0.85
CA LEU A 41 -10.30 -9.53 1.80
C LEU A 41 -9.50 -8.24 1.57
N GLN A 42 -10.21 -7.12 1.52
CA GLN A 42 -9.61 -5.79 1.45
C GLN A 42 -10.02 -5.00 2.69
N VAL A 43 -9.03 -4.36 3.30
CA VAL A 43 -9.23 -3.46 4.43
C VAL A 43 -8.70 -2.08 4.06
N SER A 44 -9.38 -1.03 4.49
CA SER A 44 -8.95 0.35 4.29
C SER A 44 -9.09 1.13 5.58
N TYR A 45 -8.08 1.94 5.89
CA TYR A 45 -8.03 2.81 7.06
C TYR A 45 -7.71 4.22 6.59
N ASP A 46 -8.49 5.19 7.05
CA ASP A 46 -8.33 6.61 6.75
C ASP A 46 -7.66 7.32 7.93
N PHE A 47 -6.79 8.26 7.62
CA PHE A 47 -6.01 9.05 8.56
C PHE A 47 -5.94 10.50 8.08
N THR A 48 -5.83 11.44 9.00
CA THR A 48 -5.63 12.86 8.70
C THR A 48 -4.14 13.23 8.64
N ASP A 49 -3.26 12.36 9.12
CA ASP A 49 -1.83 12.60 9.18
C ASP A 49 -1.01 11.44 8.58
N GLU A 50 0.15 11.80 8.02
CA GLU A 50 1.04 10.85 7.35
C GLU A 50 1.66 9.87 8.34
N GLY A 51 2.01 10.33 9.54
CA GLY A 51 2.72 9.55 10.54
C GLY A 51 1.90 8.34 11.01
N SER A 52 0.62 8.55 11.31
CA SER A 52 -0.33 7.52 11.70
C SER A 52 -0.58 6.55 10.56
N ALA A 53 -0.70 7.05 9.32
CA ALA A 53 -0.85 6.20 8.15
C ALA A 53 0.38 5.29 7.95
N ARG A 54 1.60 5.84 8.05
CA ARG A 54 2.85 5.06 7.98
C ARG A 54 2.95 4.04 9.11
N LYS A 55 2.59 4.40 10.35
CA LYS A 55 2.54 3.44 11.47
C LYS A 55 1.58 2.29 11.20
N MET A 56 0.44 2.54 10.55
CA MET A 56 -0.49 1.49 10.16
C MET A 56 0.10 0.58 9.07
N VAL A 57 0.80 1.13 8.08
CA VAL A 57 1.55 0.36 7.08
C VAL A 57 2.57 -0.56 7.78
N ASP A 58 3.41 -0.01 8.65
CA ASP A 58 4.41 -0.77 9.41
C ASP A 58 3.77 -1.89 10.22
N ARG A 59 2.63 -1.60 10.87
CA ARG A 59 1.86 -2.60 11.62
C ARG A 59 1.36 -3.71 10.70
N MET A 60 0.77 -3.38 9.55
CA MET A 60 0.28 -4.37 8.58
C MET A 60 1.40 -5.26 8.06
N MET A 61 2.58 -4.68 7.81
CA MET A 61 3.76 -5.43 7.39
C MET A 61 4.21 -6.42 8.46
N LYS A 62 4.33 -5.96 9.71
CA LYS A 62 4.78 -6.78 10.84
C LYS A 62 3.80 -7.91 11.18
N THR A 63 2.50 -7.67 11.03
CA THR A 63 1.45 -8.63 11.40
C THR A 63 1.22 -9.69 10.30
N SER A 64 1.77 -9.48 9.10
CA SER A 64 1.54 -10.34 7.95
C SER A 64 2.79 -11.12 7.57
N ALA A 65 2.65 -12.44 7.43
CA ALA A 65 3.73 -13.30 6.97
C ALA A 65 4.14 -12.99 5.51
N GLY A 66 5.45 -12.99 5.26
CA GLY A 66 6.06 -12.86 3.94
C GLY A 66 7.23 -11.89 3.90
N THR A 67 7.96 -11.90 2.79
CA THR A 67 9.01 -10.91 2.50
C THR A 67 8.37 -9.75 1.74
N TRP A 68 8.25 -8.61 2.39
CA TRP A 68 7.72 -7.40 1.75
C TRP A 68 8.75 -6.83 0.78
N ARG A 69 8.36 -6.70 -0.47
CA ARG A 69 9.09 -5.93 -1.47
C ARG A 69 8.55 -4.51 -1.49
N ASP A 70 9.44 -3.56 -1.30
CA ASP A 70 9.11 -2.14 -1.42
C ASP A 70 9.07 -1.75 -2.90
N LEU A 71 7.92 -1.27 -3.36
CA LEU A 71 7.68 -0.76 -4.70
C LEU A 71 7.38 0.74 -4.68
N THR A 72 7.64 1.42 -3.55
CA THR A 72 7.34 2.83 -3.33
C THR A 72 8.06 3.72 -4.33
N GLU A 73 9.35 3.48 -4.57
CA GLU A 73 10.11 4.25 -5.57
C GLU A 73 9.52 4.13 -6.97
N ALA A 74 9.21 2.90 -7.41
CA ALA A 74 8.62 2.66 -8.72
C ALA A 74 7.26 3.39 -8.88
N VAL A 75 6.47 3.40 -7.82
CA VAL A 75 5.17 4.09 -7.81
C VAL A 75 5.34 5.61 -7.80
N GLN A 76 6.30 6.15 -7.06
CA GLN A 76 6.60 7.59 -7.04
C GLN A 76 7.11 8.08 -8.40
N GLN A 77 7.97 7.29 -9.07
CA GLN A 77 8.44 7.59 -10.42
C GLN A 77 7.28 7.64 -11.43
N GLU A 78 6.37 6.67 -11.37
CA GLU A 78 5.17 6.63 -12.21
C GLU A 78 4.22 7.81 -11.92
N ALA A 79 4.02 8.16 -10.65
CA ALA A 79 3.21 9.32 -10.27
C ALA A 79 3.82 10.64 -10.78
N ASN A 80 5.13 10.79 -10.68
CA ASN A 80 5.84 11.96 -11.20
C ASN A 80 5.75 12.07 -12.73
N ARG A 81 5.86 10.94 -13.45
CA ARG A 81 5.64 10.91 -14.91
C ARG A 81 4.25 11.40 -15.29
N ARG A 82 3.21 10.99 -14.58
CA ARG A 82 1.82 11.39 -14.86
C ARG A 82 1.52 12.87 -14.60
N ARG A 83 2.32 13.53 -13.76
CA ARG A 83 2.18 14.96 -13.47
C ARG A 83 2.91 15.86 -14.47
N ALA A 84 3.85 15.30 -15.23
CA ALA A 84 4.69 16.04 -16.18
C ALA A 84 4.07 16.14 -17.59
N HIS A 85 2.82 15.68 -17.77
CA HIS A 85 2.14 15.56 -19.06
C HIS A 85 0.71 16.11 -18.98
#